data_AF-A0A1T1H7S7-F1
#
_entry.id   AF-A0A1T1H7S7-F1
#
_cell.length_a   1.000
_cell.length_b   1.000
_cell.length_c   1.000
_cell.angle_alpha   90.00
_cell.angle_beta   90.00
_cell.angle_gamma   90.00
#
_symmetry.space_group_name_H-M   'P 1'
#
loop_
_entity.id
_entity.type
_entity.pdbx_description
1 polymer ?
#
loop_
_entity_poly.entity_id
_entity_poly.type
_entity_poly.pdbx_seq_one_letter_code
_entity_poly.pdbx_strand_id
1 'polypeptide(L)'
;ASPAYLARHGVPRAPDDLVDHIPIGYASPTSGRLAPWEWVEGDTARTLAIKGRVTVNSAEAYIACCLSGLGLIQIPAYDVETHLQAGELVEVLPEYRAAPMPVTLLYPHRQHLSRRLQVFADWLVELVRKRCCERQETFDSP
;
A
#
# COMPACT_ATOMS: atom_id res chain seq x y z
N ALA A 1 -7.17 8.31 2.17
CA ALA A 1 -7.26 9.78 2.37
C ALA A 1 -7.92 10.08 3.71
N SER A 2 -7.67 11.21 4.37
CA SER A 2 -8.47 11.58 5.56
C SER A 2 -9.80 12.22 5.17
N PRO A 3 -10.87 12.05 5.98
CA PRO A 3 -12.16 12.71 5.74
C PRO A 3 -12.05 14.23 5.59
N ALA A 4 -11.17 14.87 6.38
CA ALA A 4 -10.95 16.31 6.34
C ALA A 4 -10.35 16.79 5.00
N TYR A 5 -9.47 16.00 4.40
CA TYR A 5 -8.95 16.28 3.06
C TYR A 5 -10.05 16.14 1.99
N LEU A 6 -10.80 15.03 2.03
CA LEU A 6 -11.88 14.76 1.08
C LEU A 6 -13.01 15.79 1.15
N ALA A 7 -13.33 16.31 2.34
CA ALA A 7 -14.31 17.38 2.51
C ALA A 7 -13.91 18.69 1.79
N ARG A 8 -12.60 18.94 1.63
CA ARG A 8 -12.06 20.15 1.00
C ARG A 8 -11.82 19.99 -0.50
N HIS A 9 -11.39 18.81 -0.92
CA HIS A 9 -10.93 18.55 -2.28
C HIS A 9 -11.87 17.65 -3.10
N GLY A 10 -12.91 17.09 -2.49
CA GLY A 10 -13.75 16.08 -3.11
C GLY A 10 -13.14 14.67 -3.01
N VAL A 11 -13.89 13.69 -3.54
CA VAL A 11 -13.48 12.28 -3.58
C VAL A 11 -13.19 11.89 -5.02
N PRO A 12 -11.96 11.48 -5.37
CA PRO A 12 -11.64 11.03 -6.72
C PRO A 12 -12.35 9.71 -7.00
N ARG A 13 -12.90 9.57 -8.21
CA ARG A 13 -13.62 8.38 -8.68
C ARG A 13 -12.87 7.66 -9.79
N ALA A 14 -12.03 8.37 -10.54
CA ALA A 14 -11.13 7.80 -11.55
C ALA A 14 -9.69 8.33 -11.40
N PRO A 15 -8.68 7.62 -11.95
CA PRO A 15 -7.29 8.10 -11.97
C PRO A 15 -7.13 9.48 -12.60
N ASP A 16 -7.99 9.85 -13.55
CA ASP A 16 -7.97 11.16 -14.20
C ASP A 16 -8.29 12.30 -13.21
N ASP A 17 -9.10 12.04 -12.17
CA ASP A 17 -9.41 13.02 -11.12
C ASP A 17 -8.18 13.35 -10.26
N LEU A 18 -7.15 12.50 -10.27
CA LEU A 18 -5.94 12.70 -9.46
C LEU A 18 -5.16 13.96 -9.86
N VAL A 19 -5.42 14.53 -11.04
CA VAL A 19 -4.82 15.79 -11.47
C VAL A 19 -5.19 16.96 -10.55
N ASP A 20 -6.39 16.92 -9.96
CA ASP A 20 -6.91 17.96 -9.06
C ASP A 20 -6.62 17.67 -7.58
N HIS A 21 -5.97 16.54 -7.30
CA HIS A 21 -5.62 16.13 -5.95
C HIS A 21 -4.13 16.31 -5.65
N ILE A 22 -3.83 16.46 -4.37
CA ILE A 22 -2.47 16.59 -3.85
C ILE A 22 -1.99 15.21 -3.43
N PRO A 23 -1.09 14.58 -4.20
CA PRO A 23 -0.44 13.35 -3.75
C PRO A 23 0.64 13.68 -2.73
N ILE A 24 0.83 12.80 -1.75
CA ILE A 24 2.03 12.79 -0.92
C ILE A 24 3.04 11.85 -1.59
N GLY A 25 4.30 12.27 -1.63
CA GLY A 25 5.38 11.50 -2.20
C GLY A 25 5.94 10.47 -1.23
N TYR A 26 6.15 9.24 -1.70
CA TYR A 26 6.93 8.24 -0.98
C TYR A 26 8.26 7.99 -1.68
N ALA A 27 9.37 8.38 -1.05
CA ALA A 27 10.71 8.09 -1.51
C ALA A 27 11.16 6.74 -0.95
N SER A 28 11.56 5.83 -1.83
CA SER A 28 12.13 4.54 -1.47
C SER A 28 13.31 4.72 -0.50
N PRO A 29 13.30 4.09 0.69
CA PRO A 29 14.41 4.22 1.65
C PRO A 29 15.74 3.71 1.10
N THR A 30 15.71 2.77 0.17
CA THR A 30 16.90 2.14 -0.42
C THR A 30 17.46 2.90 -1.62
N SER A 31 16.58 3.44 -2.48
CA SER A 31 17.01 4.11 -3.72
C SER A 31 16.90 5.63 -3.70
N GLY A 32 16.19 6.20 -2.72
CA GLY A 32 15.86 7.63 -2.65
C GLY A 32 14.91 8.10 -3.77
N ARG A 33 14.52 7.21 -4.69
CA ARG A 33 13.64 7.55 -5.81
C ARG A 33 12.21 7.64 -5.33
N LEU A 34 11.51 8.65 -5.84
CA LEU A 34 10.09 8.81 -5.65
C LEU A 34 9.35 7.67 -6.36
N ALA A 35 8.54 6.91 -5.63
CA ALA A 35 7.71 5.88 -6.20
C ALA A 35 6.55 6.53 -6.98
N PRO A 36 6.32 6.16 -8.26
CA PRO A 36 5.08 6.51 -8.93
C PRO A 36 3.91 5.81 -8.23
N TRP A 37 2.70 6.30 -8.45
CA TRP A 37 1.53 5.50 -8.13
C TRP A 37 1.23 4.54 -9.26
N GLU A 38 0.77 3.36 -8.92
CA GLU A 38 0.56 2.28 -9.89
C GLU A 38 -0.82 1.66 -9.71
N TRP A 39 -1.47 1.27 -10.80
CA TRP A 39 -2.70 0.50 -10.77
C TRP A 39 -2.78 -0.44 -11.97
N VAL A 40 -3.64 -1.45 -11.86
CA VAL A 40 -3.90 -2.38 -12.95
C VAL A 40 -5.24 -2.01 -13.58
N GLU A 41 -5.24 -1.88 -14.91
CA GLU A 41 -6.44 -1.66 -15.71
C GLU A 41 -6.53 -2.79 -16.75
N GLY A 42 -7.46 -3.73 -16.53
CA GLY A 42 -7.48 -5.00 -17.26
C GLY A 42 -6.24 -5.84 -16.95
N ASP A 43 -5.41 -6.09 -17.96
CA ASP A 43 -4.12 -6.80 -17.83
C ASP A 43 -2.91 -5.85 -17.99
N THR A 44 -3.15 -4.54 -17.94
CA THR A 44 -2.11 -3.53 -18.17
C THR A 44 -1.79 -2.77 -16.89
N ALA A 45 -0.52 -2.80 -16.50
CA ALA A 45 -0.01 -1.94 -15.44
C ALA A 45 0.09 -0.49 -15.92
N ARG A 46 -0.52 0.41 -15.17
CA ARG A 46 -0.49 1.86 -15.37
C ARG A 46 0.31 2.51 -14.25
N THR A 47 0.98 3.60 -14.57
CA THR A 47 1.72 4.39 -13.58
C THR A 47 1.42 5.87 -13.75
N LEU A 48 1.39 6.59 -12.64
CA LEU A 48 1.28 8.04 -12.58
C LEU A 48 2.48 8.60 -11.85
N ALA A 49 3.25 9.44 -12.53
CA ALA A 49 4.35 10.16 -11.93
C ALA A 49 3.81 11.18 -10.92
N ILE A 50 4.21 11.03 -9.66
CA ILE A 50 3.75 11.86 -8.57
C ILE A 50 4.63 13.11 -8.43
N LYS A 51 4.00 14.27 -8.28
CA LYS A 51 4.66 15.52 -7.86
C LYS A 51 3.98 16.03 -6.60
N GLY A 52 4.35 15.45 -5.47
CA GLY A 52 3.81 15.82 -4.17
C GLY A 52 4.44 17.10 -3.61
N ARG A 53 3.68 17.82 -2.79
CA ARG A 53 4.20 18.97 -2.02
C ARG A 53 5.11 18.54 -0.86
N VAL A 54 4.87 17.33 -0.37
CA VAL A 54 5.61 16.70 0.72
C VAL A 54 6.07 15.34 0.22
N THR A 55 7.33 15.00 0.49
CA THR A 55 7.90 13.69 0.22
C THR A 55 8.48 13.14 1.52
N VAL A 56 8.14 11.90 1.84
CA VAL A 56 8.60 11.18 3.03
C VAL A 56 9.20 9.85 2.62
N ASN A 57 9.97 9.23 3.52
CA ASN A 57 10.66 7.97 3.26
C ASN A 57 10.38 6.90 4.34
N SER A 58 9.28 7.04 5.10
CA SER A 58 8.82 6.03 6.05
C SER A 58 7.30 5.89 5.94
N ALA A 59 6.78 4.69 6.18
CA ALA A 59 5.35 4.41 6.12
C ALA A 59 4.59 5.22 7.19
N GLU A 60 5.15 5.32 8.39
CA GLU A 60 4.54 6.04 9.51
C GLU A 60 4.39 7.54 9.20
N ALA A 61 5.42 8.17 8.64
CA ALA A 61 5.34 9.57 8.22
C ALA A 61 4.33 9.76 7.09
N TYR A 62 4.24 8.80 6.17
CA TYR A 62 3.32 8.84 5.04
C TYR A 62 1.85 8.80 5.50
N ILE A 63 1.54 7.88 6.43
CA ILE A 63 0.23 7.77 7.07
C ILE A 63 -0.08 9.04 7.88
N ALA A 64 0.86 9.52 8.69
CA ALA A 64 0.68 10.72 9.52
C ALA A 64 0.36 11.96 8.68
N CYS A 65 1.03 12.15 7.54
CA CYS A 65 0.71 13.22 6.59
C CYS A 65 -0.71 13.10 6.03
N CYS A 66 -1.15 11.88 5.69
CA CYS A 66 -2.50 11.65 5.17
C CYS A 66 -3.58 11.93 6.22
N LEU A 67 -3.38 11.42 7.45
CA LEU A 67 -4.26 11.65 8.60
C LEU A 67 -4.38 13.15 8.91
N SER A 68 -3.28 13.90 8.77
CA SER A 68 -3.26 15.36 8.95
C SER A 68 -3.93 16.13 7.80
N GLY A 69 -4.43 15.44 6.77
CA GLY A 69 -5.13 16.04 5.65
C GLY A 69 -4.22 16.76 4.65
N LEU A 70 -2.95 16.38 4.58
CA LEU A 70 -1.99 16.98 3.64
C LEU A 70 -2.15 16.47 2.21
N GLY A 71 -2.82 15.33 2.02
CA GLY A 71 -3.01 14.75 0.70
C GLY A 71 -3.44 13.29 0.71
N LEU A 72 -3.37 12.72 -0.48
CA LEU A 72 -3.63 11.33 -0.79
C LEU A 72 -2.34 10.50 -0.69
N ILE A 73 -2.50 9.22 -0.34
CA ILE A 73 -1.42 8.24 -0.27
C ILE A 73 -1.83 6.96 -0.98
N GLN A 74 -0.87 6.27 -1.58
CA GLN A 74 -0.99 4.89 -2.03
C GLN A 74 -0.08 4.02 -1.16
N ILE A 75 -0.67 3.21 -0.27
CA ILE A 75 0.01 2.39 0.73
C ILE A 75 -0.64 1.01 0.80
N PRO A 76 0.08 -0.08 1.15
CA PRO A 76 -0.55 -1.37 1.40
C PRO A 76 -1.65 -1.27 2.48
N ALA A 77 -2.81 -1.89 2.21
CA ALA A 77 -3.99 -1.76 3.06
C ALA A 77 -3.74 -2.24 4.51
N TYR A 78 -2.86 -3.23 4.72
CA TYR A 78 -2.53 -3.76 6.04
C TYR A 78 -1.86 -2.73 6.96
N ASP A 79 -1.19 -1.70 6.41
CA ASP A 79 -0.53 -0.66 7.19
C ASP A 79 -1.54 0.34 7.79
N VAL A 80 -2.74 0.43 7.20
CA VAL A 80 -3.76 1.44 7.55
C VAL A 80 -5.11 0.85 7.96
N GLU A 81 -5.20 -0.47 8.10
CA GLU A 81 -6.46 -1.17 8.39
C GLU A 81 -7.16 -0.61 9.64
N THR A 82 -6.43 -0.40 10.74
CA THR A 82 -6.98 0.20 11.98
C THR A 82 -7.56 1.59 11.73
N HIS A 83 -6.88 2.42 10.93
CA HIS A 83 -7.34 3.78 10.60
C HIS A 83 -8.54 3.78 9.67
N LEU A 84 -8.63 2.82 8.74
CA LEU A 84 -9.80 2.61 7.89
C LEU A 84 -11.01 2.17 8.72
N GLN A 85 -10.83 1.20 9.62
CA GLN A 85 -11.89 0.72 10.53
C GLN A 85 -12.37 1.81 11.49
N ALA A 86 -11.47 2.67 11.96
CA ALA A 86 -11.79 3.82 12.80
C ALA A 86 -12.45 4.98 12.04
N GLY A 87 -12.49 4.94 10.69
CA GLY A 87 -12.99 6.03 9.86
C GLY A 87 -12.08 7.27 9.81
N GLU A 88 -10.85 7.16 10.32
CA GLU A 88 -9.84 8.21 10.27
C GLU A 88 -9.23 8.35 8.87
N LEU A 89 -9.25 7.24 8.12
CA LEU A 89 -8.95 7.19 6.69
C LEU A 89 -10.12 6.60 5.92
N VAL A 90 -10.25 7.02 4.67
CA VAL A 90 -11.21 6.56 3.69
C VAL A 90 -10.44 6.08 2.46
N GLU A 91 -10.74 4.86 2.01
CA GLU A 91 -10.26 4.32 0.75
C GLU A 91 -10.88 5.08 -0.42
N VAL A 92 -10.07 5.37 -1.44
CA VAL A 92 -10.51 6.02 -2.68
C VAL A 92 -10.01 5.21 -3.86
N LEU A 93 -10.69 5.29 -5.00
CA LEU A 93 -10.37 4.52 -6.20
C LEU A 93 -10.27 2.99 -5.96
N PRO A 94 -11.25 2.34 -5.30
CA PRO A 94 -11.16 0.91 -4.96
C PRO A 94 -11.05 -0.01 -6.19
N GLU A 95 -11.48 0.45 -7.36
CA GLU A 95 -11.40 -0.26 -8.65
C GLU A 95 -10.01 -0.15 -9.31
N TYR A 96 -9.15 0.78 -8.86
CA TYR A 96 -7.84 1.08 -9.47
C TYR A 96 -6.70 0.70 -8.52
N ARG A 97 -6.58 -0.60 -8.24
CA ARG A 97 -5.59 -1.13 -7.29
C ARG A 97 -4.26 -1.43 -7.97
N ALA A 98 -3.18 -1.22 -7.23
CA ALA A 98 -1.84 -1.70 -7.59
C ALA A 98 -1.80 -3.23 -7.65
N ALA A 99 -0.87 -3.77 -8.44
CA ALA A 99 -0.63 -5.21 -8.47
C ALA A 99 -0.21 -5.73 -7.08
N PRO A 100 -0.66 -6.92 -6.66
CA PRO A 100 -0.22 -7.52 -5.40
C PRO A 100 1.29 -7.68 -5.37
N MET A 101 1.93 -7.24 -4.27
CA MET A 101 3.37 -7.40 -4.10
C MET A 101 3.69 -8.76 -3.46
N PRO A 102 4.45 -9.65 -4.13
CA PRO A 102 4.78 -10.95 -3.57
C PRO A 102 5.78 -10.82 -2.41
N VAL A 103 5.45 -11.48 -1.29
CA VAL A 103 6.36 -11.60 -0.13
C VAL A 103 7.25 -12.83 -0.31
N THR A 104 8.57 -12.64 -0.29
CA THR A 104 9.54 -13.74 -0.49
C THR A 104 10.41 -13.91 0.75
N LEU A 105 10.58 -15.15 1.22
CA LEU A 105 11.50 -15.49 2.30
C LEU A 105 12.88 -15.84 1.72
N LEU A 106 13.88 -14.98 1.95
CA LEU A 106 15.25 -15.18 1.47
C LEU A 106 16.12 -15.83 2.54
N TYR A 107 16.79 -16.93 2.19
CA TYR A 107 17.81 -17.55 3.04
C TYR A 107 18.96 -18.10 2.18
N PRO A 108 20.20 -18.16 2.71
CA PRO A 108 21.35 -18.67 1.98
C PRO A 108 21.14 -20.13 1.59
N HIS A 109 21.38 -20.44 0.30
CA HIS A 109 21.38 -21.81 -0.18
C HIS A 109 22.65 -22.53 0.28
N ARG A 110 22.66 -23.02 1.52
CA ARG A 110 23.67 -23.97 2.00
C ARG A 110 23.13 -25.38 1.80
N GLN A 111 23.97 -26.28 1.28
CA GLN A 111 23.66 -27.69 0.99
C GLN A 111 23.12 -28.48 2.21
N HIS A 112 23.20 -27.91 3.42
CA HIS A 112 22.69 -28.46 4.67
C HIS A 112 21.83 -27.43 5.41
N LEU A 113 20.64 -27.11 4.90
CA LEU A 113 19.64 -26.36 5.68
C LEU A 113 19.31 -27.17 6.94
N SER A 114 19.56 -26.58 8.12
CA SER A 114 19.21 -27.25 9.37
C SER A 114 17.71 -27.50 9.43
N ARG A 115 17.30 -28.66 9.93
CA ARG A 115 15.88 -29.01 10.12
C ARG A 115 15.10 -27.94 10.89
N ARG A 116 15.76 -27.24 11.83
CA ARG A 116 15.17 -26.13 12.60
C ARG A 116 14.78 -24.95 11.71
N LEU A 117 15.60 -24.62 10.71
CA LEU A 117 15.31 -23.52 9.79
C LEU A 117 14.16 -23.87 8.85
N GLN A 118 14.06 -25.12 8.40
CA GLN A 118 12.92 -25.60 7.60
C GLN A 118 11.61 -25.48 8.40
N VAL A 119 11.59 -26.02 9.62
CA VAL A 119 10.41 -25.92 10.49
C VAL A 119 10.02 -24.47 10.79
N PHE A 120 11.00 -23.59 11.01
CA PHE A 120 10.74 -22.16 11.19
C PHE A 120 10.19 -21.50 9.91
N ALA A 121 10.76 -21.81 8.75
CA ALA A 121 10.30 -21.29 7.48
C ALA A 121 8.87 -21.75 7.16
N ASP A 122 8.56 -23.03 7.37
CA ASP A 122 7.21 -23.57 7.16
C ASP A 122 6.19 -22.91 8.08
N TRP A 123 6.53 -22.78 9.37
CA TRP A 123 5.70 -22.06 10.34
C TRP A 123 5.49 -20.59 9.97
N LEU A 124 6.55 -19.91 9.52
CA LEU A 124 6.48 -18.50 9.12
C LEU A 124 5.62 -18.33 7.86
N VAL A 125 5.77 -19.21 6.88
CA VAL A 125 4.94 -19.22 5.66
C VAL A 125 3.48 -19.41 6.02
N GLU A 126 3.17 -20.33 6.94
CA GLU A 126 1.78 -20.54 7.40
C GLU A 126 1.24 -19.30 8.12
N LEU A 127 2.04 -18.67 9.00
CA LEU A 127 1.65 -17.46 9.73
C LEU A 127 1.39 -16.28 8.79
N VAL A 128 2.29 -16.06 7.82
CA VAL A 128 2.16 -14.98 6.83
C VAL A 128 0.99 -15.27 5.89
N ARG A 129 0.82 -16.52 5.43
CA ARG A 129 -0.36 -16.92 4.65
C ARG A 129 -1.65 -16.67 5.40
N LYS A 130 -1.78 -17.01 6.68
CA LYS A 130 -3.00 -16.69 7.45
C LYS A 130 -3.25 -15.18 7.45
N ARG A 131 -2.23 -14.38 7.74
CA ARG A 131 -2.37 -12.92 7.81
C ARG A 131 -2.59 -12.21 6.47
N CYS A 132 -2.14 -12.79 5.36
CA CYS A 132 -2.28 -12.24 4.01
C CYS A 132 -3.48 -12.83 3.25
N CYS A 133 -3.81 -14.12 3.45
CA CYS A 133 -4.86 -14.84 2.73
C CYS A 133 -6.23 -14.74 3.42
N GLU A 134 -6.32 -14.77 4.77
CA GLU A 134 -7.59 -14.49 5.48
C GLU A 134 -8.08 -13.04 5.25
N ARG A 135 -7.20 -12.15 4.75
CA ARG A 135 -7.54 -10.75 4.41
C ARG A 135 -7.67 -10.47 2.92
N GLN A 136 -7.45 -11.47 2.06
CA GLN A 136 -7.75 -11.36 0.62
C GLN A 136 -9.23 -11.69 0.34
N GLU A 137 -9.86 -12.54 1.16
CA GLU A 137 -11.25 -13.00 0.98
C GLU A 137 -12.31 -11.96 1.40
N THR A 138 -12.00 -10.97 2.23
CA THR A 138 -12.98 -9.95 2.66
C THR A 138 -13.18 -8.82 1.64
N PHE A 139 -12.42 -8.78 0.55
CA PHE A 139 -12.51 -7.73 -0.47
C PHE A 139 -12.90 -8.24 -1.87
N ASP A 140 -13.04 -9.56 -2.04
CA ASP A 140 -13.68 -10.18 -3.22
C ASP A 140 -15.12 -10.59 -2.84
N SER A 141 -16.06 -9.65 -2.91
CA SER A 141 -17.48 -9.98 -3.10
C SER A 141 -18.16 -8.89 -3.92
N PRO A 142 -19.08 -9.29 -4.83
CA PRO A 142 -19.37 -8.63 -6.10
C PRO A 142 -20.15 -7.31 -6.00
#